data_AF-A0A1M3NL14-F1
#
_entry.id   AF-A0A1M3NL14-F1
#
_cell.length_a   1.000
_cell.length_b   1.000
_cell.length_c   1.000
_cell.angle_alpha   90.00
_cell.angle_beta   90.00
_cell.angle_gamma   90.00
#
_symmetry.space_group_name_H-M   'P 1'
#
loop_
_entity.id
_entity.type
_entity.pdbx_description
1 polymer ?
#
loop_
_entity_poly.entity_id
_entity_poly.type
_entity_poly.pdbx_seq_one_letter_code
_entity_poly.pdbx_strand_id
1 'polypeptide(L)'
;MADGATRLFIPRDMAALALGADGVVAAVERETAKRGLALDIVRTGSRGLLWVEPMVEVETPHGRIAYGPVSARDVADLLDADMLNGGAHSLRLGRPEDIPFLAKQQRLTFARCGVIDPFSLEDYRAHGGMAGLERAAAMDAAAIIDEVKASGLRGRGGAGFPTWIKWDTVRKADADRKYIVCNADEGDSGTFADRLLTEGDPFTLIEGMTIAGLATGASKGFIYSRSEYPQAFEALQRALAVARRRGVLGASAAGSGKPFEIEARLGAGAYICGEETSLLESLEGKRALVRAKPPIPAIKGLFGKPTLVNNVLSFAAIPWIMANGGKAYADFGMGRSLGTLPVQLAGNVKRGGLIELAFGATLRAVVEEFGGGTLSGRPVRAVQVGGPLGAYFPERMLDIPLDYEAFAAAKGLLGHGGVVVFDDSVDLAKQARFAFEFCAVESCGKCTPCRIGATRGVETMDKVIAGVQTERNLNLVRDLCEIMTDGSLCAMGGLTPVPVMSAITHFPEDFSKGSRLSVAAE
;
A
#
# COMPACT_ATOMS: atom_id res chain seq x y z
N MET A 1 -4.48 -30.34 20.38
CA MET A 1 -5.23 -30.80 19.20
C MET A 1 -6.65 -31.06 19.67
N ALA A 2 -7.55 -30.11 19.44
CA ALA A 2 -8.94 -30.18 19.87
C ALA A 2 -9.82 -30.14 18.61
N ASP A 3 -10.68 -31.15 18.48
CA ASP A 3 -11.71 -31.42 17.48
C ASP A 3 -11.34 -31.58 16.00
N GLY A 4 -11.66 -32.76 15.44
CA GLY A 4 -11.37 -33.21 14.08
C GLY A 4 -12.22 -32.58 12.97
N ALA A 5 -12.53 -31.29 13.06
CA ALA A 5 -13.17 -30.54 11.97
C ALA A 5 -12.11 -30.06 10.98
N THR A 6 -12.37 -30.22 9.68
CA THR A 6 -11.46 -29.71 8.63
C THR A 6 -11.56 -28.18 8.58
N ARG A 7 -10.40 -27.50 8.57
CA ARG A 7 -10.35 -26.04 8.50
C ARG A 7 -10.36 -25.57 7.04
N LEU A 8 -11.24 -24.64 6.72
CA LEU A 8 -11.24 -23.90 5.45
C LEU A 8 -10.90 -22.44 5.73
N PHE A 9 -10.11 -21.85 4.85
CA PHE A 9 -9.71 -20.46 4.93
C PHE A 9 -10.31 -19.73 3.74
N ILE A 10 -11.17 -18.76 4.02
CA ILE A 10 -11.89 -18.00 3.00
C ILE A 10 -11.64 -16.51 3.28
N PRO A 11 -10.92 -15.81 2.38
CA PRO A 11 -10.57 -14.41 2.59
C PRO A 11 -11.77 -13.51 2.86
N ARG A 12 -11.54 -12.46 3.64
CA ARG A 12 -12.50 -11.40 3.99
C ARG A 12 -11.98 -9.99 3.71
N ASP A 13 -10.86 -9.87 3.00
CA ASP A 13 -10.37 -8.57 2.55
C ASP A 13 -11.36 -7.99 1.52
N MET A 14 -11.31 -6.66 1.33
CA MET A 14 -12.25 -5.96 0.46
C MET A 14 -12.27 -6.52 -0.97
N ALA A 15 -11.12 -6.94 -1.53
CA ALA A 15 -11.06 -7.50 -2.88
C ALA A 15 -11.78 -8.85 -2.97
N ALA A 16 -11.54 -9.77 -2.03
CA ALA A 16 -12.26 -11.04 -2.00
C ALA A 16 -13.76 -10.85 -1.75
N LEU A 17 -14.15 -9.92 -0.87
CA LEU A 17 -15.56 -9.58 -0.64
C LEU A 17 -16.22 -9.04 -1.91
N ALA A 18 -15.56 -8.13 -2.63
CA ALA A 18 -16.04 -7.58 -3.90
C ALA A 18 -16.20 -8.67 -4.98
N LEU A 19 -15.41 -9.74 -4.91
CA LEU A 19 -15.46 -10.89 -5.82
C LEU A 19 -16.36 -12.03 -5.30
N GLY A 20 -17.14 -11.80 -4.23
CA GLY A 20 -18.21 -12.70 -3.79
C GLY A 20 -17.82 -13.71 -2.70
N ALA A 21 -16.73 -13.48 -1.95
CA ALA A 21 -16.29 -14.40 -0.89
C ALA A 21 -17.35 -14.72 0.16
N ASP A 22 -18.20 -13.76 0.55
CA ASP A 22 -19.30 -14.06 1.50
C ASP A 22 -20.37 -14.97 0.89
N GLY A 23 -20.59 -14.89 -0.43
CA GLY A 23 -21.43 -15.83 -1.17
C GLY A 23 -20.83 -17.24 -1.18
N VAL A 24 -19.49 -17.35 -1.25
CA VAL A 24 -18.77 -18.63 -1.13
C VAL A 24 -18.94 -19.21 0.27
N VAL A 25 -18.79 -18.41 1.34
CA VAL A 25 -19.02 -18.85 2.73
C VAL A 25 -20.44 -19.40 2.90
N ALA A 26 -21.46 -18.64 2.48
CA ALA A 26 -22.85 -19.06 2.60
C ALA A 26 -23.15 -20.34 1.79
N ALA A 27 -22.48 -20.53 0.65
CA ALA A 27 -22.57 -21.76 -0.11
C ALA A 27 -21.90 -22.94 0.61
N VAL A 28 -20.70 -22.75 1.18
CA VAL A 28 -20.00 -23.77 1.96
C VAL A 28 -20.86 -24.22 3.13
N GLU A 29 -21.36 -23.30 3.95
CA GLU A 29 -22.21 -23.61 5.11
C GLU A 29 -23.47 -24.40 4.73
N ARG A 30 -24.15 -23.99 3.65
CA ARG A 30 -25.32 -24.72 3.15
C ARG A 30 -24.97 -26.13 2.68
N GLU A 31 -23.91 -26.26 1.88
CA GLU A 31 -23.54 -27.50 1.22
C GLU A 31 -22.94 -28.52 2.20
N THR A 32 -22.33 -28.07 3.28
CA THR A 32 -21.79 -28.93 4.35
C THR A 32 -22.88 -29.36 5.31
N ALA A 33 -23.83 -28.46 5.64
CA ALA A 33 -25.03 -28.83 6.40
C ALA A 33 -25.84 -29.94 5.70
N LYS A 34 -26.04 -29.85 4.37
CA LYS A 34 -26.69 -30.91 3.58
C LYS A 34 -25.96 -32.25 3.64
N ARG A 35 -24.63 -32.22 3.68
CA ARG A 35 -23.76 -33.41 3.69
C ARG A 35 -23.45 -33.92 5.11
N GLY A 36 -23.91 -33.23 6.16
CA GLY A 36 -23.60 -33.58 7.56
C GLY A 36 -22.12 -33.41 7.92
N LEU A 37 -21.41 -32.50 7.25
CA LEU A 37 -19.97 -32.26 7.43
C LEU A 37 -19.74 -31.10 8.40
N ALA A 38 -18.84 -31.30 9.37
CA ALA A 38 -18.41 -30.26 10.30
C ALA A 38 -17.12 -29.59 9.81
N LEU A 39 -17.13 -28.27 9.65
CA LEU A 39 -16.00 -27.47 9.19
C LEU A 39 -15.76 -26.28 10.13
N ASP A 40 -14.49 -25.89 10.26
CA ASP A 40 -14.08 -24.61 10.84
C ASP A 40 -13.76 -23.64 9.69
N ILE A 41 -14.58 -22.61 9.50
CA ILE A 41 -14.35 -21.59 8.47
C ILE A 41 -13.60 -20.41 9.11
N VAL A 42 -12.34 -20.29 8.76
CA VAL A 42 -11.46 -19.19 9.16
C VAL A 42 -11.51 -18.08 8.12
N ARG A 43 -11.88 -16.87 8.55
CA ARG A 43 -11.96 -15.72 7.65
C ARG A 43 -10.65 -14.93 7.65
N THR A 44 -9.72 -15.28 6.76
CA THR A 44 -8.37 -14.70 6.67
C THR A 44 -8.32 -13.38 5.92
N GLY A 45 -7.18 -12.70 5.93
CA GLY A 45 -6.86 -11.72 4.88
C GLY A 45 -6.70 -12.37 3.50
N SER A 46 -6.33 -11.59 2.48
CA SER A 46 -5.90 -12.12 1.18
C SER A 46 -4.40 -12.41 1.17
N ARG A 47 -3.99 -13.44 0.42
CA ARG A 47 -2.58 -13.66 0.08
C ARG A 47 -2.04 -12.66 -0.94
N GLY A 48 -2.89 -11.82 -1.55
CA GLY A 48 -2.50 -10.79 -2.51
C GLY A 48 -2.44 -11.27 -3.96
N LEU A 49 -3.05 -12.41 -4.32
CA LEU A 49 -3.18 -12.88 -5.70
C LEU A 49 -4.57 -12.55 -6.23
N LEU A 50 -4.79 -11.29 -6.56
CA LEU A 50 -6.15 -10.76 -6.75
C LEU A 50 -6.88 -11.37 -7.97
N TRP A 51 -6.15 -11.97 -8.93
CA TRP A 51 -6.75 -12.64 -10.09
C TRP A 51 -7.33 -14.03 -9.80
N VAL A 52 -7.04 -14.61 -8.62
CA VAL A 52 -7.64 -15.89 -8.17
C VAL A 52 -8.50 -15.73 -6.92
N GLU A 53 -8.79 -14.50 -6.49
CA GLU A 53 -9.75 -14.25 -5.43
C GLU A 53 -11.20 -14.47 -5.93
N PRO A 54 -12.12 -15.02 -5.12
CA PRO A 54 -11.92 -15.61 -3.79
C PRO A 54 -11.09 -16.91 -3.86
N MET A 55 -9.95 -16.92 -3.18
CA MET A 55 -9.08 -18.08 -3.12
C MET A 55 -9.35 -18.85 -1.83
N VAL A 56 -9.98 -20.03 -1.96
CA VAL A 56 -10.30 -20.90 -0.82
C VAL A 56 -9.12 -21.81 -0.56
N GLU A 57 -8.66 -21.86 0.69
CA GLU A 57 -7.68 -22.84 1.13
C GLU A 57 -8.31 -23.86 2.07
N VAL A 58 -7.81 -25.08 2.05
CA VAL A 58 -8.20 -26.14 2.98
C VAL A 58 -6.97 -26.71 3.67
N GLU A 59 -7.05 -26.91 4.98
CA GLU A 59 -6.00 -27.57 5.75
C GLU A 59 -5.99 -29.09 5.46
N THR A 60 -4.84 -29.62 5.08
CA THR A 60 -4.62 -31.06 4.86
C THR A 60 -3.39 -31.51 5.65
N PRO A 61 -3.16 -32.83 5.82
CA PRO A 61 -1.93 -33.35 6.44
C PRO A 61 -0.63 -32.90 5.75
N HIS A 62 -0.71 -32.41 4.51
CA HIS A 62 0.44 -31.94 3.72
C HIS A 62 0.53 -30.40 3.66
N GLY A 63 -0.19 -29.70 4.54
CA GLY A 63 -0.34 -28.25 4.54
C GLY A 63 -1.59 -27.78 3.79
N ARG A 64 -1.70 -26.47 3.58
CA ARG A 64 -2.87 -25.91 2.90
C ARG A 64 -2.85 -26.16 1.40
N ILE A 65 -4.00 -26.47 0.82
CA ILE A 65 -4.24 -26.58 -0.62
C ILE A 65 -5.21 -25.49 -1.05
N ALA A 66 -4.87 -24.71 -2.06
CA ALA A 66 -5.68 -23.62 -2.60
C ALA A 66 -6.52 -24.02 -3.81
N TYR A 67 -7.66 -23.36 -3.94
CA TYR A 67 -8.57 -23.39 -5.07
C TYR A 67 -8.99 -21.95 -5.40
N GLY A 68 -8.99 -21.56 -6.67
CA GLY A 68 -9.39 -20.22 -7.05
C GLY A 68 -9.38 -19.96 -8.56
N PRO A 69 -10.13 -18.94 -9.04
CA PRO A 69 -11.12 -18.18 -8.28
C PRO A 69 -12.40 -19.00 -8.04
N VAL A 70 -12.85 -19.07 -6.79
CA VAL A 70 -14.06 -19.84 -6.40
C VAL A 70 -15.26 -18.91 -6.36
N SER A 71 -16.34 -19.31 -7.03
CA SER A 71 -17.65 -18.69 -6.89
C SER A 71 -18.62 -19.58 -6.12
N ALA A 72 -19.72 -19.02 -5.63
CA ALA A 72 -20.71 -19.76 -4.83
C ALA A 72 -21.30 -21.00 -5.54
N ARG A 73 -21.33 -21.01 -6.87
CA ARG A 73 -21.83 -22.15 -7.67
C ARG A 73 -20.83 -23.32 -7.74
N ASP A 74 -19.54 -23.06 -7.56
CA ASP A 74 -18.50 -24.08 -7.70
C ASP A 74 -18.36 -24.93 -6.43
N VAL A 75 -18.95 -24.49 -5.31
CA VAL A 75 -18.76 -25.11 -3.98
C VAL A 75 -19.28 -26.55 -3.92
N ALA A 76 -20.42 -26.84 -4.54
CA ALA A 76 -20.96 -28.21 -4.55
C ALA A 76 -20.01 -29.16 -5.31
N ASP A 77 -19.58 -28.75 -6.51
CA ASP A 77 -18.67 -29.52 -7.35
C ASP A 77 -17.30 -29.71 -6.70
N LEU A 78 -16.79 -28.68 -5.99
CA LEU A 78 -15.55 -28.77 -5.20
C LEU A 78 -15.65 -29.80 -4.09
N LEU A 79 -16.76 -29.82 -3.33
CA LEU A 79 -16.97 -30.81 -2.28
C LEU A 79 -17.11 -32.22 -2.86
N ASP A 80 -17.78 -32.38 -4.00
CA ASP A 80 -17.91 -33.67 -4.70
C ASP A 80 -16.55 -34.14 -5.25
N ALA A 81 -15.65 -33.21 -5.60
CA ALA A 81 -14.27 -33.47 -5.99
C ALA A 81 -13.31 -33.69 -4.81
N ASP A 82 -13.83 -33.94 -3.61
CA ASP A 82 -13.05 -34.19 -2.38
C ASP A 82 -12.11 -33.03 -2.01
N MET A 83 -12.56 -31.79 -2.20
CA MET A 83 -11.80 -30.59 -1.84
C MET A 83 -11.30 -30.65 -0.39
N LEU A 84 -12.09 -31.20 0.54
CA LEU A 84 -11.75 -31.28 1.96
C LEU A 84 -10.45 -32.04 2.25
N ASN A 85 -10.04 -32.94 1.36
CA ASN A 85 -8.78 -33.68 1.45
C ASN A 85 -7.74 -33.24 0.39
N GLY A 86 -7.97 -32.12 -0.29
CA GLY A 86 -7.06 -31.63 -1.33
C GLY A 86 -7.27 -32.23 -2.72
N GLY A 87 -8.46 -32.78 -2.98
CA GLY A 87 -8.84 -33.48 -4.20
C GLY A 87 -8.71 -32.67 -5.50
N ALA A 88 -8.68 -33.39 -6.63
CA ALA A 88 -8.42 -32.80 -7.93
C ALA A 88 -9.64 -32.04 -8.46
N HIS A 89 -9.45 -30.77 -8.81
CA HIS A 89 -10.48 -29.92 -9.42
C HIS A 89 -9.84 -28.96 -10.42
N SER A 90 -10.60 -28.46 -11.40
CA SER A 90 -10.10 -27.49 -12.40
C SER A 90 -9.61 -26.18 -11.77
N LEU A 91 -10.18 -25.82 -10.61
CA LEU A 91 -9.78 -24.65 -9.82
C LEU A 91 -8.61 -24.91 -8.86
N ARG A 92 -8.10 -26.15 -8.77
CA ARG A 92 -7.03 -26.51 -7.82
C ARG A 92 -5.72 -25.83 -8.21
N LEU A 93 -5.19 -25.02 -7.31
CA LEU A 93 -3.91 -24.30 -7.47
C LEU A 93 -2.73 -25.06 -6.82
N GLY A 94 -3.02 -26.04 -5.95
CA GLY A 94 -1.99 -26.77 -5.19
C GLY A 94 -1.63 -26.06 -3.89
N ARG A 95 -0.41 -26.27 -3.38
CA ARG A 95 0.05 -25.58 -2.17
C ARG A 95 0.27 -24.09 -2.51
N PRO A 96 -0.32 -23.14 -1.76
CA PRO A 96 -0.15 -21.72 -2.03
C PRO A 96 1.32 -21.30 -2.12
N GLU A 97 2.16 -21.81 -1.23
CA GLU A 97 3.60 -21.48 -1.18
C GLU A 97 4.38 -21.98 -2.41
N ASP A 98 3.85 -22.95 -3.15
CA ASP A 98 4.48 -23.47 -4.37
C ASP A 98 4.03 -22.69 -5.62
N ILE A 99 3.05 -21.78 -5.50
CA ILE A 99 2.61 -20.92 -6.60
C ILE A 99 3.77 -19.95 -6.91
N PRO A 100 4.32 -19.92 -8.14
CA PRO A 100 5.52 -19.12 -8.44
C PRO A 100 5.41 -17.63 -8.09
N PHE A 101 4.19 -17.07 -8.15
CA PHE A 101 3.93 -15.68 -7.77
C PHE A 101 4.19 -15.42 -6.28
N LEU A 102 3.94 -16.40 -5.39
CA LEU A 102 4.26 -16.32 -3.96
C LEU A 102 5.67 -16.79 -3.67
N ALA A 103 6.05 -17.94 -4.22
CA ALA A 103 7.33 -18.61 -3.95
C ALA A 103 8.56 -17.72 -4.21
N LYS A 104 8.46 -16.78 -5.17
CA LYS A 104 9.55 -15.87 -5.56
C LYS A 104 9.62 -14.59 -4.73
N GLN A 105 8.67 -14.34 -3.82
CA GLN A 105 8.64 -13.13 -2.99
C GLN A 105 9.57 -13.25 -1.78
N GLN A 106 10.01 -12.11 -1.25
CA GLN A 106 10.68 -12.01 0.05
C GLN A 106 9.73 -11.30 1.04
N ARG A 107 8.72 -12.02 1.53
CA ARG A 107 7.69 -11.45 2.42
C ARG A 107 8.21 -11.25 3.84
N LEU A 108 8.73 -10.07 4.14
CA LEU A 108 9.13 -9.69 5.50
C LEU A 108 7.95 -9.04 6.24
N THR A 109 7.27 -8.11 5.58
CA THR A 109 6.16 -7.33 6.15
C THR A 109 4.82 -8.05 5.96
N PHE A 110 4.61 -8.71 4.81
CA PHE A 110 3.36 -9.41 4.48
C PHE A 110 3.39 -10.91 4.81
N ALA A 111 4.30 -11.35 5.68
CA ALA A 111 4.49 -12.77 6.01
C ALA A 111 3.23 -13.49 6.51
N ARG A 112 2.29 -12.76 7.15
CA ARG A 112 1.07 -13.31 7.73
C ARG A 112 -0.21 -13.01 6.94
N CYS A 113 -0.17 -12.08 5.99
CA CYS A 113 -1.34 -11.70 5.21
C CYS A 113 -1.86 -12.90 4.39
N GLY A 114 -3.12 -13.28 4.63
CA GLY A 114 -3.75 -14.46 4.04
C GLY A 114 -3.45 -15.79 4.73
N VAL A 115 -2.63 -15.78 5.79
CA VAL A 115 -2.30 -16.97 6.59
C VAL A 115 -3.15 -17.03 7.86
N ILE A 116 -3.28 -15.91 8.56
CA ILE A 116 -3.93 -15.84 9.88
C ILE A 116 -5.39 -15.36 9.83
N ASP A 117 -6.17 -15.64 10.89
CA ASP A 117 -7.32 -14.79 11.21
C ASP A 117 -6.82 -13.41 11.67
N PRO A 118 -7.16 -12.31 10.96
CA PRO A 118 -6.67 -10.96 11.28
C PRO A 118 -7.10 -10.45 12.67
N PHE A 119 -8.05 -11.11 13.33
CA PHE A 119 -8.56 -10.72 14.65
C PHE A 119 -8.15 -11.68 15.77
N SER A 120 -7.39 -12.74 15.45
CA SER A 120 -6.83 -13.68 16.42
C SER A 120 -5.42 -13.24 16.83
N LEU A 121 -5.29 -12.74 18.07
CA LEU A 121 -3.97 -12.41 18.62
C LEU A 121 -3.14 -13.69 18.85
N GLU A 122 -3.81 -14.82 19.11
CA GLU A 122 -3.20 -16.13 19.20
C GLU A 122 -2.57 -16.56 17.87
N ASP A 123 -3.28 -16.42 16.74
CA ASP A 123 -2.73 -16.72 15.41
C ASP A 123 -1.55 -15.79 15.10
N TYR A 124 -1.69 -14.49 15.41
CA TYR A 124 -0.63 -13.51 15.23
C TYR A 124 0.66 -13.94 15.97
N ARG A 125 0.55 -14.32 17.24
CA ARG A 125 1.68 -14.82 18.05
C ARG A 125 2.27 -16.13 17.55
N ALA A 126 1.41 -17.07 17.15
CA ALA A 126 1.85 -18.35 16.61
C ALA A 126 2.72 -18.20 15.34
N HIS A 127 2.57 -17.07 14.63
CA HIS A 127 3.34 -16.74 13.43
C HIS A 127 4.37 -15.61 13.68
N GLY A 128 4.93 -15.57 14.90
CA GLY A 128 6.06 -14.70 15.27
C GLY A 128 5.68 -13.26 15.63
N GLY A 129 4.38 -12.92 15.63
CA GLY A 129 3.90 -11.63 16.13
C GLY A 129 4.22 -11.45 17.61
N MET A 130 4.30 -10.20 18.06
CA MET A 130 4.71 -9.75 19.41
C MET A 130 6.19 -9.91 19.75
N ALA A 131 6.95 -10.77 19.06
CA ALA A 131 8.37 -10.99 19.36
C ALA A 131 9.20 -9.68 19.28
N GLY A 132 8.89 -8.81 18.31
CA GLY A 132 9.57 -7.53 18.14
C GLY A 132 9.27 -6.56 19.28
N LEU A 133 7.99 -6.44 19.64
CA LEU A 133 7.55 -5.60 20.75
C LEU A 133 8.01 -6.11 22.11
N GLU A 134 8.03 -7.41 22.34
CA GLU A 134 8.56 -8.01 23.57
C GLU A 134 10.05 -7.71 23.74
N ARG A 135 10.85 -7.80 22.66
CA ARG A 135 12.26 -7.36 22.67
C ARG A 135 12.36 -5.85 22.92
N ALA A 136 11.60 -5.03 22.20
CA ALA A 136 11.66 -3.58 22.32
C ALA A 136 11.23 -3.06 23.71
N ALA A 137 10.28 -3.73 24.37
CA ALA A 137 9.85 -3.39 25.72
C ALA A 137 10.96 -3.58 26.77
N ALA A 138 11.92 -4.47 26.52
CA ALA A 138 13.10 -4.68 27.35
C ALA A 138 14.29 -3.78 26.99
N MET A 139 14.17 -2.95 25.95
CA MET A 139 15.23 -2.05 25.47
C MET A 139 15.00 -0.63 25.98
N ASP A 140 16.09 0.13 26.08
CA ASP A 140 15.97 1.58 26.21
C ASP A 140 15.56 2.22 24.87
N ALA A 141 15.09 3.47 24.95
CA ALA A 141 14.61 4.18 23.77
C ALA A 141 15.70 4.43 22.72
N ALA A 142 16.98 4.57 23.14
CA ALA A 142 18.08 4.83 22.22
C ALA A 142 18.44 3.58 21.42
N ALA A 143 18.47 2.42 22.06
CA ALA A 143 18.73 1.13 21.43
C ALA A 143 17.67 0.77 20.38
N ILE A 144 16.40 1.10 20.63
CA ILE A 144 15.35 0.91 19.61
C ILE A 144 15.66 1.76 18.36
N ILE A 145 16.04 3.03 18.56
CA ILE A 145 16.41 3.94 17.47
C ILE A 145 17.63 3.43 16.70
N ASP A 146 18.65 2.94 17.41
CA ASP A 146 19.86 2.40 16.80
C ASP A 146 19.56 1.17 15.94
N GLU A 147 18.62 0.32 16.37
CA GLU A 147 18.20 -0.84 15.59
C GLU A 147 17.43 -0.43 14.31
N VAL A 148 16.54 0.57 14.41
CA VAL A 148 15.87 1.17 13.23
C VAL A 148 16.90 1.85 12.31
N LYS A 149 17.92 2.50 12.87
CA LYS A 149 19.01 3.11 12.10
C LYS A 149 19.84 2.05 11.36
N ALA A 150 20.21 0.96 12.05
CA ALA A 150 20.96 -0.15 11.49
C ALA A 150 20.20 -0.85 10.36
N SER A 151 18.86 -0.85 10.40
CA SER A 151 18.03 -1.38 9.31
C SER A 151 18.11 -0.61 8.00
N GLY A 152 18.50 0.68 8.04
CA GLY A 152 18.42 1.54 6.87
C GLY A 152 17.00 1.83 6.38
N LEU A 153 15.96 1.53 7.17
CA LEU A 153 14.58 1.76 6.80
C LEU A 153 14.33 3.23 6.41
N ARG A 154 13.72 3.40 5.24
CA ARG A 154 13.26 4.68 4.69
C ARG A 154 11.73 4.73 4.70
N GLY A 155 11.18 5.93 4.74
CA GLY A 155 9.75 6.17 4.71
C GLY A 155 9.10 5.59 3.45
N ARG A 156 8.11 4.72 3.64
CA ARG A 156 7.42 3.97 2.57
C ARG A 156 6.23 4.71 1.98
N GLY A 157 5.90 5.91 2.47
CA GLY A 157 4.91 6.80 1.87
C GLY A 157 5.42 7.62 0.68
N GLY A 158 6.53 7.23 0.05
CA GLY A 158 7.04 7.83 -1.19
C GLY A 158 8.31 8.68 -1.08
N ALA A 159 8.42 9.57 -0.10
CA ALA A 159 9.57 10.49 -0.01
C ALA A 159 10.91 9.81 0.35
N GLY A 160 10.91 8.56 0.82
CA GLY A 160 12.13 7.81 1.11
C GLY A 160 13.03 8.42 2.19
N PHE A 161 12.48 9.22 3.12
CA PHE A 161 13.27 9.85 4.19
C PHE A 161 13.70 8.81 5.25
N PRO A 162 14.94 8.82 5.78
CA PRO A 162 15.37 7.84 6.78
C PRO A 162 14.50 7.86 8.04
N THR A 163 13.89 6.73 8.37
CA THR A 163 12.87 6.64 9.42
C THR A 163 13.43 6.99 10.79
N TRP A 164 14.64 6.48 11.11
CA TRP A 164 15.30 6.70 12.40
C TRP A 164 15.56 8.18 12.70
N ILE A 165 15.82 9.03 11.68
CA ILE A 165 16.06 10.46 11.88
C ILE A 165 14.79 11.15 12.41
N LYS A 166 13.61 10.82 11.85
CA LYS A 166 12.33 11.34 12.34
C LYS A 166 12.08 10.90 13.78
N TRP A 167 12.35 9.63 14.08
CA TRP A 167 12.12 9.08 15.41
C TRP A 167 13.05 9.72 16.45
N ASP A 168 14.34 9.84 16.16
CA ASP A 168 15.31 10.43 17.08
C ASP A 168 15.04 11.92 17.32
N THR A 169 14.58 12.64 16.29
CA THR A 169 14.13 14.03 16.42
C THR A 169 12.98 14.17 17.41
N VAL A 170 11.94 13.33 17.29
CA VAL A 170 10.80 13.33 18.23
C VAL A 170 11.22 12.88 19.63
N ARG A 171 12.09 11.86 19.73
CA ARG A 171 12.62 11.37 21.01
C ARG A 171 13.38 12.47 21.76
N LYS A 172 14.23 13.24 21.07
CA LYS A 172 15.05 14.32 21.64
C LYS A 172 14.27 15.60 21.94
N ALA A 173 13.12 15.81 21.30
CA ALA A 173 12.30 16.99 21.55
C ALA A 173 11.79 17.00 23.01
N ASP A 174 11.96 18.14 23.69
CA ASP A 174 11.43 18.34 25.04
C ASP A 174 9.95 18.76 24.97
N ALA A 175 9.08 17.95 25.56
CA ALA A 175 7.64 18.21 25.62
C ALA A 175 6.97 17.34 26.70
N ASP A 176 5.94 17.90 27.31
CA ASP A 176 5.00 17.24 28.22
C ASP A 176 4.21 16.10 27.55
N ARG A 177 4.03 16.18 26.22
CA ARG A 177 3.31 15.18 25.44
C ARG A 177 3.86 15.06 24.02
N LYS A 178 3.90 13.83 23.51
CA LYS A 178 4.30 13.49 22.14
C LYS A 178 3.27 12.56 21.51
N TYR A 179 3.19 12.56 20.19
CA TYR A 179 2.22 11.77 19.44
C TYR A 179 2.87 10.90 18.37
N ILE A 180 2.25 9.74 18.15
CA ILE A 180 2.49 8.89 16.98
C ILE A 180 1.30 9.05 16.04
N VAL A 181 1.54 9.24 14.75
CA VAL A 181 0.50 9.32 13.74
C VAL A 181 0.86 8.40 12.60
N CYS A 182 -0.02 7.43 12.35
CA CYS A 182 0.01 6.60 11.17
C CYS A 182 -0.84 7.24 10.08
N ASN A 183 -0.20 7.50 8.94
CA ASN A 183 -0.84 7.92 7.72
C ASN A 183 -1.27 6.67 6.93
N ALA A 184 -2.57 6.37 6.97
CA ALA A 184 -3.24 5.30 6.25
C ALA A 184 -4.29 5.89 5.26
N ASP A 185 -3.97 7.06 4.69
CA ASP A 185 -4.84 7.73 3.71
C ASP A 185 -4.75 7.09 2.32
N GLU A 186 -3.64 6.39 2.01
CA GLU A 186 -3.36 5.61 0.77
C GLU A 186 -4.20 6.08 -0.45
N GLY A 187 -4.10 7.37 -0.78
CA GLY A 187 -4.95 8.01 -1.78
C GLY A 187 -4.48 7.80 -3.22
N ASP A 188 -3.28 7.26 -3.41
CA ASP A 188 -2.70 7.03 -4.72
C ASP A 188 -3.46 5.93 -5.48
N SER A 189 -3.74 6.17 -6.76
CA SER A 189 -4.26 5.11 -7.64
C SER A 189 -3.22 4.00 -7.81
N GLY A 190 -3.67 2.74 -7.79
CA GLY A 190 -2.80 1.58 -7.95
C GLY A 190 -2.09 1.15 -6.67
N THR A 191 -2.37 1.79 -5.53
CA THR A 191 -1.86 1.39 -4.22
C THR A 191 -2.94 0.75 -3.37
N PHE A 192 -2.61 -0.33 -2.68
CA PHE A 192 -3.52 -1.08 -1.81
C PHE A 192 -2.78 -1.92 -0.75
N ALA A 193 -1.48 -1.66 -0.53
CA ALA A 193 -0.68 -2.42 0.42
C ALA A 193 -1.05 -2.04 1.86
N ASP A 194 -1.26 -0.75 2.14
CA ASP A 194 -1.73 -0.28 3.45
C ASP A 194 -3.09 -0.92 3.77
N ARG A 195 -4.00 -0.94 2.79
CA ARG A 195 -5.30 -1.62 2.90
C ARG A 195 -5.15 -3.11 3.22
N LEU A 196 -4.40 -3.84 2.41
CA LEU A 196 -4.25 -5.30 2.55
C LEU A 196 -3.63 -5.68 3.90
N LEU A 197 -2.63 -4.93 4.36
CA LEU A 197 -2.03 -5.15 5.67
C LEU A 197 -3.04 -4.86 6.79
N THR A 198 -3.77 -3.76 6.68
CA THR A 198 -4.72 -3.34 7.72
C THR A 198 -5.90 -4.31 7.83
N GLU A 199 -6.38 -4.87 6.71
CA GLU A 199 -7.46 -5.85 6.69
C GLU A 199 -6.98 -7.26 7.07
N GLY A 200 -5.75 -7.63 6.69
CA GLY A 200 -5.24 -9.00 6.81
C GLY A 200 -4.29 -9.27 7.99
N ASP A 201 -3.62 -8.25 8.52
CA ASP A 201 -2.70 -8.34 9.66
C ASP A 201 -2.61 -7.00 10.45
N PRO A 202 -3.73 -6.51 11.02
CA PRO A 202 -3.77 -5.23 11.71
C PRO A 202 -2.88 -5.17 12.96
N PHE A 203 -2.57 -6.31 13.58
CA PHE A 203 -1.70 -6.35 14.76
C PHE A 203 -0.26 -5.97 14.44
N THR A 204 0.24 -6.23 13.22
CA THR A 204 1.56 -5.76 12.77
C THR A 204 1.66 -4.23 12.83
N LEU A 205 0.63 -3.52 12.37
CA LEU A 205 0.61 -2.05 12.44
C LEU A 205 0.55 -1.57 13.90
N ILE A 206 -0.33 -2.17 14.71
CA ILE A 206 -0.47 -1.83 16.14
C ILE A 206 0.87 -2.02 16.86
N GLU A 207 1.52 -3.18 16.65
CA GLU A 207 2.82 -3.50 17.23
C GLU A 207 3.89 -2.48 16.83
N GLY A 208 4.01 -2.16 15.54
CA GLY A 208 4.97 -1.17 15.05
C GLY A 208 4.75 0.22 15.62
N MET A 209 3.50 0.66 15.77
CA MET A 209 3.17 1.92 16.41
C MET A 209 3.47 1.91 17.91
N THR A 210 3.23 0.80 18.61
CA THR A 210 3.58 0.65 20.03
C THR A 210 5.08 0.75 20.24
N ILE A 211 5.88 0.06 19.42
CA ILE A 211 7.35 0.17 19.46
C ILE A 211 7.80 1.62 19.24
N ALA A 212 7.19 2.33 18.28
CA ALA A 212 7.46 3.76 18.06
C ALA A 212 7.10 4.63 19.27
N GLY A 213 5.99 4.34 19.95
CA GLY A 213 5.61 4.97 21.22
C GLY A 213 6.69 4.79 22.28
N LEU A 214 7.15 3.55 22.48
CA LEU A 214 8.22 3.21 23.45
C LEU A 214 9.55 3.92 23.12
N ALA A 215 9.90 4.00 21.83
CA ALA A 215 11.15 4.61 21.35
C ALA A 215 11.16 6.15 21.46
N THR A 216 10.00 6.80 21.39
CA THR A 216 9.90 8.26 21.37
C THR A 216 9.41 8.86 22.68
N GLY A 217 8.83 8.04 23.56
CA GLY A 217 8.16 8.48 24.79
C GLY A 217 6.75 9.04 24.54
N ALA A 218 6.15 8.78 23.38
CA ALA A 218 4.76 9.14 23.12
C ALA A 218 3.81 8.18 23.84
N SER A 219 2.70 8.72 24.35
CA SER A 219 1.67 7.96 25.06
C SER A 219 0.35 7.82 24.30
N LYS A 220 0.23 8.50 23.14
CA LYS A 220 -0.98 8.48 22.31
C LYS A 220 -0.60 8.38 20.83
N GLY A 221 -1.25 7.44 20.15
CA GLY A 221 -1.19 7.21 18.72
C GLY A 221 -2.53 7.53 18.03
N PHE A 222 -2.45 7.95 16.78
CA PHE A 222 -3.60 8.06 15.88
C PHE A 222 -3.33 7.29 14.59
N ILE A 223 -4.33 6.58 14.07
CA ILE A 223 -4.31 6.03 12.71
C ILE A 223 -5.32 6.85 11.91
N TYR A 224 -4.87 7.62 10.92
CA TYR A 224 -5.75 8.34 10.01
C TYR A 224 -6.03 7.47 8.79
N SER A 225 -7.23 6.91 8.70
CA SER A 225 -7.66 5.99 7.65
C SER A 225 -8.64 6.70 6.72
N ARG A 226 -8.40 6.62 5.41
CA ARG A 226 -9.28 7.22 4.40
C ARG A 226 -10.73 6.70 4.49
N SER A 227 -11.69 7.54 4.08
CA SER A 227 -13.12 7.18 4.05
C SER A 227 -13.44 6.04 3.09
N GLU A 228 -12.64 5.85 2.05
CA GLU A 228 -12.89 4.84 1.02
C GLU A 228 -12.53 3.41 1.47
N TYR A 229 -11.92 3.24 2.66
CA TYR A 229 -11.57 1.94 3.22
C TYR A 229 -12.40 1.58 4.48
N PRO A 230 -13.73 1.41 4.39
CA PRO A 230 -14.55 1.08 5.55
C PRO A 230 -14.20 -0.29 6.15
N GLN A 231 -13.81 -1.28 5.34
CA GLN A 231 -13.39 -2.60 5.82
C GLN A 231 -12.10 -2.53 6.63
N ALA A 232 -11.09 -1.80 6.14
CA ALA A 232 -9.86 -1.57 6.88
C ALA A 232 -10.11 -0.82 8.20
N PHE A 233 -10.98 0.19 8.19
CA PHE A 233 -11.34 0.91 9.41
C PHE A 233 -12.05 0.01 10.43
N GLU A 234 -13.00 -0.84 10.00
CA GLU A 234 -13.64 -1.82 10.87
C GLU A 234 -12.60 -2.81 11.44
N ALA A 235 -11.70 -3.32 10.60
CA ALA A 235 -10.65 -4.24 11.02
C ALA A 235 -9.74 -3.63 12.10
N LEU A 236 -9.34 -2.36 11.93
CA LEU A 236 -8.59 -1.61 12.94
C LEU A 236 -9.35 -1.48 14.25
N GLN A 237 -10.63 -1.10 14.22
CA GLN A 237 -11.41 -0.94 15.44
C GLN A 237 -11.49 -2.25 16.24
N ARG A 238 -11.70 -3.37 15.54
CA ARG A 238 -11.73 -4.70 16.15
C ARG A 238 -10.38 -5.10 16.73
N ALA A 239 -9.29 -4.95 15.97
CA ALA A 239 -7.95 -5.28 16.41
C ALA A 239 -7.49 -4.40 17.59
N LEU A 240 -7.79 -3.10 17.57
CA LEU A 240 -7.51 -2.18 18.68
C LEU A 240 -8.26 -2.60 19.95
N ALA A 241 -9.52 -3.04 19.83
CA ALA A 241 -10.27 -3.54 20.97
C ALA A 241 -9.64 -4.82 21.56
N VAL A 242 -9.17 -5.75 20.71
CA VAL A 242 -8.43 -6.94 21.16
C VAL A 242 -7.09 -6.55 21.81
N ALA A 243 -6.32 -5.67 21.18
CA ALA A 243 -5.02 -5.21 21.65
C ALA A 243 -5.10 -4.59 23.06
N ARG A 244 -6.14 -3.79 23.34
CA ARG A 244 -6.41 -3.27 24.69
C ARG A 244 -6.71 -4.37 25.71
N ARG A 245 -7.64 -5.28 25.39
CA ARG A 245 -8.04 -6.38 26.30
C ARG A 245 -6.87 -7.30 26.63
N ARG A 246 -5.92 -7.44 25.71
CA ARG A 246 -4.75 -8.34 25.85
C ARG A 246 -3.48 -7.62 26.32
N GLY A 247 -3.58 -6.35 26.71
CA GLY A 247 -2.47 -5.60 27.30
C GLY A 247 -1.36 -5.20 26.30
N VAL A 248 -1.60 -5.29 24.99
CA VAL A 248 -0.70 -4.72 23.97
C VAL A 248 -0.72 -3.20 24.06
N LEU A 249 -1.90 -2.62 24.27
CA LEU A 249 -2.13 -1.20 24.51
C LEU A 249 -2.68 -0.99 25.93
N GLY A 250 -2.52 0.23 26.46
CA GLY A 250 -3.09 0.64 27.75
C GLY A 250 -2.09 1.38 28.64
N ALA A 251 -2.30 1.31 29.96
CA ALA A 251 -1.48 2.02 30.95
C ALA A 251 -0.04 1.47 31.08
N SER A 252 0.16 0.21 30.72
CA SER A 252 1.46 -0.45 30.64
C SER A 252 1.49 -1.29 29.37
N ALA A 253 1.76 -0.64 28.24
CA ALA A 253 1.74 -1.26 26.92
C ALA A 253 2.77 -2.39 26.84
N ALA A 254 2.32 -3.60 26.51
CA ALA A 254 3.09 -4.83 26.50
C ALA A 254 3.89 -5.09 27.79
N GLY A 255 3.37 -4.67 28.95
CA GLY A 255 4.03 -4.88 30.24
C GLY A 255 5.26 -3.99 30.48
N SER A 256 5.52 -3.01 29.61
CA SER A 256 6.72 -2.14 29.66
C SER A 256 6.75 -1.13 30.83
N GLY A 257 5.65 -0.98 31.57
CA GLY A 257 5.47 0.08 32.57
C GLY A 257 5.20 1.46 31.96
N LYS A 258 5.12 1.58 30.62
CA LYS A 258 4.88 2.83 29.90
C LYS A 258 3.49 2.84 29.26
N PRO A 259 2.72 3.93 29.36
CA PRO A 259 1.39 3.99 28.76
C PRO A 259 1.48 4.24 27.26
N PHE A 260 0.66 3.54 26.48
CA PHE A 260 0.44 3.84 25.08
C PHE A 260 -0.96 3.42 24.62
N GLU A 261 -1.69 4.34 24.01
CA GLU A 261 -3.05 4.12 23.50
C GLU A 261 -3.14 4.57 22.04
N ILE A 262 -3.93 3.88 21.22
CA ILE A 262 -4.10 4.21 19.79
C ILE A 262 -5.58 4.44 19.49
N GLU A 263 -5.89 5.43 18.66
CA GLU A 263 -7.25 5.68 18.17
C GLU A 263 -7.25 5.79 16.65
N ALA A 264 -8.15 5.06 15.98
CA ALA A 264 -8.34 5.23 14.55
C ALA A 264 -9.34 6.37 14.28
N ARG A 265 -9.02 7.21 13.30
CA ARG A 265 -9.83 8.34 12.81
C ARG A 265 -10.12 8.12 11.33
N LEU A 266 -11.39 8.25 10.99
CA LEU A 266 -11.84 8.15 9.61
C LEU A 266 -11.67 9.51 8.93
N GLY A 267 -11.08 9.53 7.74
CA GLY A 267 -10.96 10.68 6.87
C GLY A 267 -12.28 11.05 6.19
N ALA A 268 -12.24 12.01 5.29
CA ALA A 268 -13.43 12.59 4.66
C ALA A 268 -13.23 12.89 3.16
N GLY A 269 -12.58 11.99 2.42
CA GLY A 269 -12.53 11.99 0.97
C GLY A 269 -11.67 13.10 0.34
N ALA A 270 -10.50 13.38 0.91
CA ALA A 270 -9.59 14.38 0.38
C ALA A 270 -8.18 13.80 0.22
N TYR A 271 -7.71 13.61 -1.01
CA TYR A 271 -6.38 13.05 -1.30
C TYR A 271 -5.26 13.84 -0.63
N ILE A 272 -5.43 15.16 -0.50
CA ILE A 272 -4.43 16.03 0.12
C ILE A 272 -4.20 15.70 1.61
N CYS A 273 -5.09 14.95 2.27
CA CYS A 273 -4.85 14.42 3.62
C CYS A 273 -3.74 13.38 3.67
N GLY A 274 -3.29 12.83 2.54
CA GLY A 274 -2.06 12.05 2.46
C GLY A 274 -0.79 12.87 2.73
N GLU A 275 -0.84 14.20 2.61
CA GLU A 275 0.27 15.08 2.99
C GLU A 275 0.34 15.23 4.51
N GLU A 276 1.53 15.02 5.10
CA GLU A 276 1.70 14.86 6.54
C GLU A 276 1.16 16.03 7.38
N THR A 277 1.17 17.28 6.91
CA THR A 277 0.68 18.43 7.68
C THR A 277 -0.81 18.69 7.48
N SER A 278 -1.30 18.42 6.28
CA SER A 278 -2.72 18.45 5.93
C SER A 278 -3.50 17.39 6.72
N LEU A 279 -2.93 16.19 6.87
CA LEU A 279 -3.42 15.12 7.75
C LEU A 279 -3.61 15.62 9.18
N LEU A 280 -2.60 16.33 9.71
CA LEU A 280 -2.64 16.84 11.09
C LEU A 280 -3.70 17.93 11.26
N GLU A 281 -3.91 18.80 10.27
CA GLU A 281 -5.03 19.74 10.29
C GLU A 281 -6.38 19.02 10.35
N SER A 282 -6.54 17.95 9.58
CA SER A 282 -7.76 17.13 9.59
C SER A 282 -7.98 16.45 10.96
N LEU A 283 -6.93 15.87 11.55
CA LEU A 283 -6.99 15.30 12.91
C LEU A 283 -7.36 16.34 13.98
N GLU A 284 -6.99 17.60 13.78
CA GLU A 284 -7.34 18.74 14.63
C GLU A 284 -8.76 19.27 14.39
N GLY A 285 -9.53 18.66 13.48
CA GLY A 285 -10.90 19.07 13.15
C GLY A 285 -10.97 20.32 12.27
N LYS A 286 -9.87 20.68 11.60
CA LYS A 286 -9.80 21.83 10.68
C LYS A 286 -9.92 21.37 9.23
N ARG A 287 -10.04 22.34 8.33
CA ARG A 287 -9.88 22.10 6.89
C ARG A 287 -8.45 21.64 6.63
N ALA A 288 -8.31 20.60 5.81
CA ALA A 288 -7.03 19.98 5.46
C ALA A 288 -6.20 20.87 4.50
N LEU A 289 -5.61 21.94 5.06
CA LEU A 289 -4.70 22.83 4.36
C LEU A 289 -3.27 22.48 4.72
N VAL A 290 -2.40 22.35 3.72
CA VAL A 290 -0.96 22.14 3.97
C VAL A 290 -0.39 23.29 4.81
N ARG A 291 0.39 22.97 5.85
CA ARG A 291 1.11 23.94 6.68
C ARG A 291 2.40 24.37 6.01
N ALA A 292 2.83 25.61 6.24
CA ALA A 292 4.16 26.04 5.82
C ALA A 292 5.22 25.28 6.65
N LYS A 293 6.31 24.85 6.00
CA LYS A 293 7.48 24.25 6.65
C LYS A 293 8.67 25.20 6.41
N PRO A 294 9.44 25.60 7.45
CA PRO A 294 9.38 25.19 8.87
C PRO A 294 8.19 25.79 9.68
N PRO A 295 7.83 25.20 10.85
CA PRO A 295 8.47 24.06 11.53
C PRO A 295 8.01 22.69 11.01
N ILE A 296 8.87 21.67 11.15
CA ILE A 296 8.53 20.28 10.80
C ILE A 296 7.65 19.61 11.87
N PRO A 297 6.79 18.64 11.51
CA PRO A 297 5.92 17.93 12.46
C PRO A 297 6.65 17.25 13.62
N ALA A 298 7.88 16.79 13.39
CA ALA A 298 8.71 16.16 14.41
C ALA A 298 9.03 17.09 15.59
N ILE A 299 8.92 18.41 15.41
CA ILE A 299 9.09 19.42 16.47
C ILE A 299 7.74 20.05 16.86
N LYS A 300 6.92 20.46 15.88
CA LYS A 300 5.58 21.05 16.10
C LYS A 300 4.59 20.44 15.09
N GLY A 301 3.97 19.33 15.47
CA GLY A 301 2.99 18.59 14.68
C GLY A 301 1.58 18.71 15.25
N LEU A 302 1.00 17.57 15.63
CA LEU A 302 -0.36 17.46 16.15
C LEU A 302 -0.52 18.28 17.43
N PHE A 303 -1.48 19.20 17.45
CA PHE A 303 -1.73 20.12 18.57
C PHE A 303 -0.49 20.93 18.97
N GLY A 304 0.42 21.18 18.00
CA GLY A 304 1.68 21.89 18.23
C GLY A 304 2.74 21.11 19.00
N LYS A 305 2.56 19.79 19.23
CA LYS A 305 3.48 18.93 19.98
C LYS A 305 4.39 18.11 19.05
N PRO A 306 5.57 17.64 19.51
CA PRO A 306 6.42 16.74 18.73
C PRO A 306 5.63 15.50 18.28
N THR A 307 5.57 15.28 16.97
CA THR A 307 4.73 14.25 16.38
C THR A 307 5.51 13.44 15.36
N LEU A 308 5.55 12.14 15.56
CA LEU A 308 6.08 11.22 14.57
C LEU A 308 4.96 10.87 13.57
N VAL A 309 5.12 11.27 12.31
CA VAL A 309 4.22 10.86 11.21
C VAL A 309 4.94 9.87 10.30
N ASN A 310 4.43 8.65 10.19
CA ASN A 310 4.90 7.63 9.26
C ASN A 310 3.73 6.94 8.54
N ASN A 311 4.01 6.39 7.36
CA ASN A 311 3.08 5.55 6.60
C ASN A 311 2.91 4.17 7.27
N VAL A 312 1.80 3.48 6.99
CA VAL A 312 1.50 2.13 7.51
C VAL A 312 2.65 1.16 7.28
N LEU A 313 3.18 1.02 6.06
CA LEU A 313 4.27 0.08 5.77
C LEU A 313 5.59 0.43 6.48
N SER A 314 5.81 1.71 6.80
CA SER A 314 6.96 2.09 7.63
C SER A 314 6.84 1.58 9.06
N PHE A 315 5.64 1.63 9.66
CA PHE A 315 5.42 0.99 10.96
C PHE A 315 5.43 -0.53 10.86
N ALA A 316 4.88 -1.09 9.79
CA ALA A 316 4.74 -2.53 9.61
C ALA A 316 6.08 -3.28 9.46
N ALA A 317 7.13 -2.58 8.98
CA ALA A 317 8.48 -3.15 8.94
C ALA A 317 9.11 -3.24 10.34
N ILE A 318 8.68 -2.41 11.31
CA ILE A 318 9.33 -2.30 12.63
C ILE A 318 9.28 -3.60 13.44
N PRO A 319 8.15 -4.32 13.56
CA PRO A 319 8.10 -5.59 14.28
C PRO A 319 9.13 -6.59 13.77
N TRP A 320 9.26 -6.73 12.44
CA TRP A 320 10.23 -7.64 11.84
C TRP A 320 11.67 -7.21 12.14
N ILE A 321 11.97 -5.91 12.02
CA ILE A 321 13.29 -5.33 12.33
C ILE A 321 13.64 -5.56 13.80
N MET A 322 12.70 -5.37 14.73
CA MET A 322 12.96 -5.63 16.14
C MET A 322 13.11 -7.13 16.42
N ALA A 323 12.32 -8.00 15.80
CA ALA A 323 12.40 -9.44 16.05
C ALA A 323 13.70 -10.06 15.51
N ASN A 324 14.17 -9.62 14.34
CA ASN A 324 15.28 -10.26 13.62
C ASN A 324 16.58 -9.44 13.60
N GLY A 325 16.51 -8.17 13.99
CA GLY A 325 17.62 -7.23 14.05
C GLY A 325 17.74 -6.35 12.81
N GLY A 326 18.22 -5.12 13.03
CA GLY A 326 18.36 -4.11 11.97
C GLY A 326 19.25 -4.58 10.82
N LYS A 327 20.41 -5.15 11.14
CA LYS A 327 21.35 -5.65 10.12
C LYS A 327 20.74 -6.70 9.20
N ALA A 328 19.92 -7.62 9.73
CA ALA A 328 19.25 -8.64 8.93
C ALA A 328 18.25 -8.03 7.93
N TYR A 329 17.58 -6.92 8.28
CA TYR A 329 16.72 -6.19 7.35
C TYR A 329 17.55 -5.47 6.27
N ALA A 330 18.69 -4.89 6.67
CA ALA A 330 19.60 -4.20 5.78
C ALA A 330 20.32 -5.11 4.77
N ASP A 331 20.35 -6.43 5.02
CA ASP A 331 20.90 -7.42 4.10
C ASP A 331 19.99 -7.68 2.89
N PHE A 332 18.77 -7.18 2.91
CA PHE A 332 17.90 -7.11 1.74
C PHE A 332 18.03 -5.75 1.03
N GLY A 333 17.84 -5.78 -0.29
CA GLY A 333 17.80 -4.59 -1.13
C GLY A 333 19.14 -4.29 -1.80
N MET A 334 19.31 -3.03 -2.22
CA MET A 334 20.52 -2.58 -2.92
C MET A 334 20.83 -1.11 -2.62
N GLY A 335 22.11 -0.73 -2.74
CA GLY A 335 22.53 0.65 -2.58
C GLY A 335 22.06 1.25 -1.24
N ARG A 336 21.21 2.30 -1.30
CA ARG A 336 20.59 2.91 -0.12
C ARG A 336 19.10 2.57 0.02
N SER A 337 18.58 1.71 -0.84
CA SER A 337 17.23 1.18 -0.78
C SER A 337 17.29 -0.18 -0.11
N LEU A 338 17.29 -0.16 1.22
CA LEU A 338 17.43 -1.36 2.04
C LEU A 338 16.08 -1.91 2.48
N GLY A 339 16.03 -3.23 2.71
CA GLY A 339 14.83 -3.98 3.02
C GLY A 339 14.04 -4.42 1.78
N THR A 340 12.75 -4.61 1.99
CA THR A 340 11.78 -5.01 0.97
C THR A 340 10.75 -3.90 0.69
N LEU A 341 10.16 -3.96 -0.50
CA LEU A 341 9.05 -3.13 -0.94
C LEU A 341 7.89 -4.05 -1.35
N PRO A 342 6.73 -3.93 -0.68
CA PRO A 342 5.48 -4.52 -1.17
C PRO A 342 5.05 -3.78 -2.42
N VAL A 343 5.33 -4.29 -3.62
CA VAL A 343 4.90 -3.70 -4.89
C VAL A 343 3.44 -4.04 -5.15
N GLN A 344 2.65 -3.07 -5.59
CA GLN A 344 1.23 -3.26 -5.89
C GLN A 344 1.02 -3.17 -7.41
N LEU A 345 0.75 -4.31 -8.04
CA LEU A 345 0.58 -4.40 -9.49
C LEU A 345 -0.90 -4.28 -9.86
N ALA A 346 -1.24 -3.21 -10.58
CA ALA A 346 -2.60 -2.77 -10.84
C ALA A 346 -2.82 -2.33 -12.30
N GLY A 347 -4.05 -1.93 -12.62
CA GLY A 347 -4.45 -1.46 -13.94
C GLY A 347 -4.77 -2.61 -14.89
N ASN A 348 -4.38 -2.48 -16.15
CA ASN A 348 -4.62 -3.49 -17.19
C ASN A 348 -3.51 -4.55 -17.13
N VAL A 349 -3.64 -5.50 -16.18
CA VAL A 349 -2.65 -6.56 -15.92
C VAL A 349 -3.32 -7.89 -15.67
N LYS A 350 -2.76 -8.98 -16.22
CA LYS A 350 -3.37 -10.32 -16.15
C LYS A 350 -3.35 -10.92 -14.73
N ARG A 351 -2.25 -10.72 -14.01
CA ARG A 351 -2.05 -11.22 -12.64
C ARG A 351 -1.71 -10.05 -11.71
N GLY A 352 -2.71 -9.24 -11.39
CA GLY A 352 -2.59 -8.11 -10.47
C GLY A 352 -2.58 -8.55 -9.00
N GLY A 353 -1.93 -7.77 -8.13
CA GLY A 353 -1.85 -8.09 -6.71
C GLY A 353 -0.61 -7.56 -6.01
N LEU A 354 -0.26 -8.17 -4.90
CA LEU A 354 0.84 -7.73 -4.02
C LEU A 354 2.08 -8.62 -4.14
N ILE A 355 3.20 -7.98 -4.44
CA ILE A 355 4.50 -8.60 -4.72
C ILE A 355 5.54 -7.96 -3.80
N GLU A 356 5.86 -8.60 -2.67
CA GLU A 356 6.92 -8.11 -1.79
C GLU A 356 8.29 -8.62 -2.23
N LEU A 357 9.16 -7.71 -2.68
CA LEU A 357 10.50 -8.02 -3.14
C LEU A 357 11.54 -7.15 -2.44
N ALA A 358 12.75 -7.67 -2.30
CA ALA A 358 13.91 -6.82 -2.03
C ALA A 358 14.06 -5.76 -3.12
N PHE A 359 14.49 -4.54 -2.74
CA PHE A 359 14.81 -3.52 -3.74
C PHE A 359 15.86 -4.05 -4.74
N GLY A 360 15.74 -3.64 -5.99
CA GLY A 360 16.64 -4.03 -7.09
C GLY A 360 16.04 -4.96 -8.15
N ALA A 361 14.90 -5.61 -7.88
CA ALA A 361 14.12 -6.25 -8.94
C ALA A 361 13.74 -5.22 -10.03
N THR A 362 13.64 -5.63 -11.29
CA THR A 362 13.31 -4.70 -12.39
C THR A 362 11.80 -4.49 -12.52
N LEU A 363 11.39 -3.34 -13.04
CA LEU A 363 9.97 -3.10 -13.36
C LEU A 363 9.44 -4.12 -14.39
N ARG A 364 10.30 -4.58 -15.31
CA ARG A 364 10.00 -5.65 -16.27
C ARG A 364 9.67 -6.96 -15.57
N ALA A 365 10.45 -7.38 -14.57
CA ALA A 365 10.15 -8.57 -13.79
C ALA A 365 8.76 -8.47 -13.13
N VAL A 366 8.42 -7.32 -12.55
CA VAL A 366 7.09 -7.11 -11.96
C VAL A 366 5.97 -7.25 -13.00
N VAL A 367 6.08 -6.56 -14.14
CA VAL A 367 5.00 -6.50 -15.14
C VAL A 367 4.88 -7.79 -15.95
N GLU A 368 6.00 -8.36 -16.39
CA GLU A 368 6.02 -9.50 -17.31
C GLU A 368 6.09 -10.83 -16.55
N GLU A 369 7.06 -11.00 -15.64
CA GLU A 369 7.27 -12.27 -14.93
C GLU A 369 6.16 -12.55 -13.90
N PHE A 370 5.88 -11.59 -13.03
CA PHE A 370 4.80 -11.71 -12.04
C PHE A 370 3.44 -11.40 -12.66
N GLY A 371 3.30 -10.26 -13.36
CA GLY A 371 2.04 -9.80 -13.94
C GLY A 371 1.55 -10.63 -15.11
N GLY A 372 2.45 -11.24 -15.90
CA GLY A 372 2.09 -11.97 -17.11
C GLY A 372 1.57 -11.09 -18.23
N GLY A 373 2.00 -9.82 -18.28
CA GLY A 373 1.55 -8.84 -19.26
C GLY A 373 0.16 -8.28 -18.98
N THR A 374 -0.47 -7.73 -20.02
CA THR A 374 -1.75 -7.03 -19.88
C THR A 374 -2.93 -8.00 -19.79
N LEU A 375 -4.02 -7.56 -19.15
CA LEU A 375 -5.26 -8.33 -19.09
C LEU A 375 -5.90 -8.44 -20.49
N SER A 376 -5.77 -7.40 -21.32
CA SER A 376 -6.31 -7.36 -22.68
C SER A 376 -5.56 -8.25 -23.68
N GLY A 377 -4.36 -8.74 -23.33
CA GLY A 377 -3.47 -9.44 -24.25
C GLY A 377 -2.75 -8.53 -25.25
N ARG A 378 -2.99 -7.21 -25.20
CA ARG A 378 -2.33 -6.21 -26.04
C ARG A 378 -0.95 -5.84 -25.46
N PRO A 379 0.00 -5.31 -26.26
CA PRO A 379 1.31 -4.92 -25.75
C PRO A 379 1.22 -3.87 -24.64
N VAL A 380 2.13 -3.95 -23.66
CA VAL A 380 2.33 -2.87 -22.67
C VAL A 380 2.88 -1.65 -23.39
N ARG A 381 2.25 -0.49 -23.18
CA ARG A 381 2.71 0.78 -23.78
C ARG A 381 3.30 1.73 -22.74
N ALA A 382 2.61 1.86 -21.61
CA ALA A 382 3.04 2.75 -20.53
C ALA A 382 2.78 2.09 -19.17
N VAL A 383 3.67 2.36 -18.22
CA VAL A 383 3.53 1.94 -16.83
C VAL A 383 3.68 3.17 -15.94
N GLN A 384 2.65 3.53 -15.20
CA GLN A 384 2.76 4.60 -14.21
C GLN A 384 3.25 4.01 -12.88
N VAL A 385 4.32 4.59 -12.35
CA VAL A 385 4.88 4.16 -11.05
C VAL A 385 4.88 5.33 -10.09
N GLY A 386 4.47 5.08 -8.84
CA GLY A 386 4.46 6.08 -7.79
C GLY A 386 3.14 6.85 -7.65
N GLY A 387 2.02 6.29 -8.14
CA GLY A 387 0.70 6.90 -8.03
C GLY A 387 0.44 7.99 -9.07
N PRO A 388 -0.63 8.78 -8.92
CA PRO A 388 -1.08 9.79 -9.90
C PRO A 388 -0.06 10.92 -10.11
N LEU A 389 0.82 11.16 -9.14
CA LEU A 389 1.91 12.14 -9.22
C LEU A 389 3.21 11.55 -9.80
N GLY A 390 3.20 10.26 -10.16
CA GLY A 390 4.32 9.53 -10.73
C GLY A 390 4.44 9.66 -12.25
N ALA A 391 5.61 9.30 -12.77
CA ALA A 391 5.90 9.35 -14.21
C ALA A 391 5.33 8.13 -14.95
N TYR A 392 5.05 8.31 -16.24
CA TYR A 392 4.77 7.22 -17.16
C TYR A 392 6.06 6.69 -17.78
N PHE A 393 6.36 5.42 -17.57
CA PHE A 393 7.51 4.73 -18.12
C PHE A 393 7.13 3.95 -19.38
N PRO A 394 7.80 4.17 -20.52
CA PRO A 394 7.62 3.36 -21.72
C PRO A 394 8.28 1.98 -21.59
N GLU A 395 7.89 1.04 -22.44
CA GLU A 395 8.39 -0.35 -22.48
C GLU A 395 9.94 -0.44 -22.47
N ARG A 396 10.62 0.40 -23.26
CA ARG A 396 12.10 0.48 -23.29
C ARG A 396 12.78 0.86 -21.96
N MET A 397 12.03 1.31 -20.95
CA MET A 397 12.54 1.73 -19.64
C MET A 397 12.17 0.73 -18.52
N LEU A 398 11.52 -0.40 -18.82
CA LEU A 398 11.10 -1.35 -17.79
C LEU A 398 12.26 -2.10 -17.12
N ASP A 399 13.46 -2.07 -17.70
CA ASP A 399 14.65 -2.66 -17.08
C ASP A 399 15.23 -1.83 -15.93
N ILE A 400 14.61 -0.69 -15.59
CA ILE A 400 14.96 0.10 -14.41
C ILE A 400 14.78 -0.74 -13.13
N PRO A 401 15.79 -0.79 -12.24
CA PRO A 401 15.65 -1.46 -10.95
C PRO A 401 14.72 -0.65 -10.04
N LEU A 402 13.89 -1.35 -9.27
CA LEU A 402 13.08 -0.80 -8.18
C LEU A 402 14.03 -0.34 -7.07
N ASP A 403 14.49 0.90 -7.18
CA ASP A 403 15.38 1.59 -6.27
C ASP A 403 15.04 3.09 -6.29
N TYR A 404 15.06 3.73 -5.10
CA TYR A 404 14.66 5.14 -5.01
C TYR A 404 15.56 6.06 -5.84
N GLU A 405 16.86 5.81 -5.87
CA GLU A 405 17.82 6.64 -6.59
C GLU A 405 17.76 6.42 -8.10
N ALA A 406 17.58 5.18 -8.55
CA ALA A 406 17.40 4.84 -9.96
C ALA A 406 16.15 5.51 -10.55
N PHE A 407 15.01 5.43 -9.85
CA PHE A 407 13.78 6.08 -10.29
C PHE A 407 13.91 7.61 -10.33
N ALA A 408 14.56 8.20 -9.33
CA ALA A 408 14.82 9.65 -9.32
C ALA A 408 15.73 10.07 -10.50
N ALA A 409 16.77 9.29 -10.82
CA ALA A 409 17.64 9.54 -11.97
C ALA A 409 16.88 9.46 -13.30
N ALA A 410 15.86 8.61 -13.39
CA ALA A 410 14.95 8.52 -14.52
C ALA A 410 13.83 9.59 -14.51
N LYS A 411 13.93 10.62 -13.66
CA LYS A 411 12.92 11.68 -13.47
C LYS A 411 11.53 11.16 -13.09
N GLY A 412 11.46 10.00 -12.45
CA GLY A 412 10.25 9.47 -11.85
C GLY A 412 10.37 9.34 -10.34
N LEU A 413 9.41 8.63 -9.75
CA LEU A 413 9.40 8.34 -8.32
C LEU A 413 8.87 6.93 -8.10
N LEU A 414 9.49 6.21 -7.17
CA LEU A 414 9.03 4.87 -6.80
C LEU A 414 7.77 4.93 -5.92
N GLY A 415 7.65 6.00 -5.11
CA GLY A 415 6.47 6.25 -4.31
C GLY A 415 6.21 5.15 -3.28
N HIS A 416 4.94 4.78 -3.16
CA HIS A 416 4.49 3.68 -2.31
C HIS A 416 4.68 2.29 -2.94
N GLY A 417 5.26 2.20 -4.14
CA GLY A 417 5.41 0.92 -4.87
C GLY A 417 4.20 0.52 -5.71
N GLY A 418 3.25 1.42 -5.92
CA GLY A 418 2.14 1.22 -6.86
C GLY A 418 2.62 1.27 -8.31
N VAL A 419 2.20 0.28 -9.10
CA VAL A 419 2.54 0.08 -10.51
C VAL A 419 1.25 -0.12 -11.32
N VAL A 420 0.89 0.85 -12.14
CA VAL A 420 -0.33 0.82 -12.97
C VAL A 420 0.04 0.58 -14.43
N VAL A 421 -0.40 -0.55 -14.98
CA VAL A 421 -0.09 -0.95 -16.36
C VAL A 421 -1.16 -0.44 -17.33
N PHE A 422 -0.72 0.13 -18.44
CA PHE A 422 -1.53 0.55 -19.57
C PHE A 422 -1.09 -0.19 -20.84
N ASP A 423 -2.05 -0.73 -21.59
CA ASP A 423 -1.78 -1.31 -22.90
C ASP A 423 -1.71 -0.22 -23.99
N ASP A 424 -1.39 -0.61 -25.22
CA ASP A 424 -1.27 0.28 -26.37
C ASP A 424 -2.56 1.01 -26.81
N SER A 425 -3.70 0.76 -26.17
CA SER A 425 -4.94 1.52 -26.42
C SER A 425 -4.99 2.86 -25.68
N VAL A 426 -4.11 3.08 -24.70
CA VAL A 426 -4.05 4.31 -23.89
C VAL A 426 -3.73 5.54 -24.73
N ASP A 427 -4.32 6.69 -24.38
CA ASP A 427 -4.04 8.01 -24.96
C ASP A 427 -3.37 8.88 -23.89
N LEU A 428 -2.07 9.11 -24.01
CA LEU A 428 -1.25 9.81 -23.03
C LEU A 428 -1.52 11.32 -23.02
N ALA A 429 -2.10 11.90 -24.07
CA ALA A 429 -2.57 13.27 -24.02
C ALA A 429 -3.79 13.39 -23.09
N LYS A 430 -4.70 12.41 -23.11
CA LYS A 430 -5.80 12.32 -22.13
C LYS A 430 -5.29 12.05 -20.72
N GLN A 431 -4.24 11.22 -20.56
CA GLN A 431 -3.64 11.00 -19.25
C GLN A 431 -2.97 12.27 -18.69
N ALA A 432 -2.28 13.05 -19.52
CA ALA A 432 -1.73 14.35 -19.14
C ALA A 432 -2.83 15.35 -18.74
N ARG A 433 -3.94 15.39 -19.49
CA ARG A 433 -5.13 16.16 -19.12
C ARG A 433 -5.69 15.72 -17.76
N PHE A 434 -5.82 14.42 -17.53
CA PHE A 434 -6.32 13.86 -16.27
C PHE A 434 -5.43 14.24 -15.08
N ALA A 435 -4.12 14.28 -15.23
CA ALA A 435 -3.23 14.72 -14.15
C ALA A 435 -3.54 16.16 -13.68
N PHE A 436 -3.81 17.07 -14.62
CA PHE A 436 -4.25 18.42 -14.28
C PHE A 436 -5.64 18.44 -13.64
N GLU A 437 -6.59 17.64 -14.14
CA GLU A 437 -7.93 17.53 -13.58
C GLU A 437 -7.90 17.02 -12.14
N PHE A 438 -7.14 15.96 -11.88
CA PHE A 438 -6.93 15.41 -10.55
C PHE A 438 -6.34 16.47 -9.60
N CYS A 439 -5.31 17.20 -10.03
CA CYS A 439 -4.75 18.30 -9.25
C CYS A 439 -5.76 19.42 -8.98
N ALA A 440 -6.64 19.74 -9.93
CA ALA A 440 -7.64 20.77 -9.76
C ALA A 440 -8.72 20.36 -8.74
N VAL A 441 -9.14 19.09 -8.76
CA VAL A 441 -10.12 18.52 -7.82
C VAL A 441 -9.53 18.42 -6.41
N GLU A 442 -8.31 17.90 -6.29
CA GLU A 442 -7.69 17.56 -5.00
C GLU A 442 -6.84 18.69 -4.40
N SER A 443 -6.80 19.86 -5.04
CA SER A 443 -6.10 21.02 -4.51
C SER A 443 -6.70 21.45 -3.16
N CYS A 444 -5.88 21.54 -2.10
CA CYS A 444 -6.30 22.21 -0.87
C CYS A 444 -6.61 23.71 -1.06
N GLY A 445 -6.22 24.28 -2.20
CA GLY A 445 -6.54 25.63 -2.62
C GLY A 445 -5.55 26.72 -2.19
N LYS A 446 -4.46 26.36 -1.50
CA LYS A 446 -3.50 27.31 -0.93
C LYS A 446 -2.58 27.96 -1.96
N CYS A 447 -2.08 27.21 -2.94
CA CYS A 447 -1.14 27.70 -3.95
C CYS A 447 -1.88 28.04 -5.24
N THR A 448 -1.65 29.24 -5.80
CA THR A 448 -2.27 29.66 -7.07
C THR A 448 -1.92 28.73 -8.25
N PRO A 449 -0.66 28.29 -8.44
CA PRO A 449 -0.31 27.35 -9.52
C PRO A 449 -1.09 26.02 -9.42
N CYS A 450 -1.21 25.46 -8.22
CA CYS A 450 -1.96 24.23 -7.99
C CYS A 450 -3.48 24.45 -8.16
N ARG A 451 -4.06 25.50 -7.58
CA ARG A 451 -5.53 25.71 -7.58
C ARG A 451 -6.07 26.19 -8.93
N ILE A 452 -5.38 27.12 -9.58
CA ILE A 452 -5.84 27.76 -10.82
C ILE A 452 -5.00 27.30 -12.00
N GLY A 453 -3.69 27.14 -11.83
CA GLY A 453 -2.84 26.63 -12.91
C GLY A 453 -3.30 25.26 -13.40
N ALA A 454 -3.66 24.35 -12.50
CA ALA A 454 -4.20 23.04 -12.88
C ALA A 454 -5.46 23.14 -13.77
N THR A 455 -6.41 24.02 -13.45
CA THR A 455 -7.61 24.19 -14.31
C THR A 455 -7.24 24.75 -15.68
N ARG A 456 -6.28 25.69 -15.75
CA ARG A 456 -5.75 26.19 -17.03
C ARG A 456 -4.98 25.11 -17.80
N GLY A 457 -4.34 24.19 -17.10
CA GLY A 457 -3.70 23.00 -17.66
C GLY A 457 -4.72 22.11 -18.37
N VAL A 458 -5.86 21.83 -17.73
CA VAL A 458 -6.97 21.09 -18.36
C VAL A 458 -7.44 21.78 -19.64
N GLU A 459 -7.79 23.07 -19.57
CA GLU A 459 -8.27 23.85 -20.72
C GLU A 459 -7.26 23.88 -21.87
N THR A 460 -5.97 23.95 -21.55
CA THR A 460 -4.90 24.00 -22.55
C THR A 460 -4.66 22.62 -23.17
N MET A 461 -4.72 21.55 -22.37
CA MET A 461 -4.67 20.18 -22.87
C MET A 461 -5.87 19.83 -23.74
N ASP A 462 -7.07 20.34 -23.45
CA ASP A 462 -8.24 20.18 -24.32
C ASP A 462 -8.00 20.79 -25.71
N LYS A 463 -7.32 21.94 -25.79
CA LYS A 463 -6.92 22.54 -27.08
C LYS A 463 -5.86 21.71 -27.80
N VAL A 464 -4.91 21.11 -27.07
CA VAL A 464 -3.89 20.21 -27.63
C VAL A 464 -4.56 18.97 -28.24
N ILE A 465 -5.46 18.33 -27.49
CA ILE A 465 -6.21 17.14 -27.92
C ILE A 465 -7.10 17.46 -29.14
N ALA A 466 -7.72 18.65 -29.18
CA ALA A 466 -8.48 19.13 -30.34
C ALA A 466 -7.59 19.54 -31.55
N GLY A 467 -6.27 19.52 -31.38
CA GLY A 467 -5.28 19.95 -32.37
C GLY A 467 -5.42 21.41 -32.79
N VAL A 468 -5.67 22.29 -31.82
CA VAL A 468 -5.71 23.74 -31.98
C VAL A 468 -4.37 24.31 -31.56
N GLN A 469 -3.60 24.89 -32.50
CA GLN A 469 -2.28 25.49 -32.22
C GLN A 469 -1.39 24.62 -31.31
N THR A 470 -1.30 23.31 -31.62
CA THR A 470 -0.70 22.28 -30.76
C THR A 470 0.64 22.68 -30.16
N GLU A 471 1.62 23.06 -30.99
CA GLU A 471 2.96 23.44 -30.51
C GLU A 471 2.95 24.62 -29.54
N ARG A 472 2.15 25.66 -29.85
CA ARG A 472 2.00 26.82 -28.97
C ARG A 472 1.41 26.42 -27.61
N ASN A 473 0.37 25.59 -27.62
CA ASN A 473 -0.28 25.16 -26.39
C ASN A 473 0.59 24.18 -25.59
N LEU A 474 1.37 23.33 -26.25
CA LEU A 474 2.37 22.48 -25.57
C LEU A 474 3.46 23.31 -24.90
N ASN A 475 3.93 24.40 -25.52
CA ASN A 475 4.86 25.33 -24.85
C ASN A 475 4.22 25.98 -23.62
N LEU A 476 2.97 26.41 -23.70
CA LEU A 476 2.25 26.93 -22.53
C LEU A 476 2.09 25.88 -21.42
N VAL A 477 1.87 24.61 -21.77
CA VAL A 477 1.82 23.51 -20.79
C VAL A 477 3.18 23.32 -20.11
N ARG A 478 4.28 23.42 -20.85
CA ARG A 478 5.65 23.33 -20.30
C ARG A 478 5.94 24.49 -19.33
N ASP A 479 5.62 25.72 -19.72
CA ASP A 479 5.76 26.90 -18.85
C ASP A 479 4.93 26.76 -17.57
N LEU A 480 3.69 26.29 -17.69
CA LEU A 480 2.82 26.03 -16.54
C LEU A 480 3.42 24.95 -15.62
N CYS A 481 3.97 23.88 -16.20
CA CYS A 481 4.61 22.80 -15.44
C CYS A 481 5.77 23.31 -14.60
N GLU A 482 6.64 24.16 -15.16
CA GLU A 482 7.75 24.80 -14.42
C GLU A 482 7.21 25.65 -13.26
N ILE A 483 6.21 26.50 -13.52
CA ILE A 483 5.57 27.33 -12.48
C ILE A 483 4.93 26.49 -11.38
N MET A 484 4.32 25.35 -11.73
CA MET A 484 3.73 24.45 -10.74
C MET A 484 4.79 23.76 -9.89
N THR A 485 5.90 23.31 -10.49
CA THR A 485 7.04 22.74 -9.77
C THR A 485 7.63 23.73 -8.77
N ASP A 486 7.86 24.97 -9.19
CA ASP A 486 8.55 25.96 -8.35
C ASP A 486 7.61 26.68 -7.37
N GLY A 487 6.34 26.87 -7.75
CA GLY A 487 5.36 27.69 -7.04
C GLY A 487 4.41 26.93 -6.11
N SER A 488 4.67 25.63 -5.87
CA SER A 488 3.80 24.78 -5.04
C SER A 488 4.41 24.47 -3.66
N LEU A 489 3.62 24.63 -2.60
CA LEU A 489 4.05 24.36 -1.23
C LEU A 489 4.16 22.86 -0.90
N CYS A 490 3.59 21.98 -1.72
CA CYS A 490 3.59 20.54 -1.51
C CYS A 490 3.64 19.78 -2.84
N ALA A 491 3.81 18.46 -2.72
CA ALA A 491 3.92 17.54 -3.84
C ALA A 491 2.69 17.49 -4.75
N MET A 492 1.48 17.77 -4.27
CA MET A 492 0.29 17.80 -5.13
C MET A 492 0.50 18.70 -6.35
N GLY A 493 0.75 20.00 -6.11
CA GLY A 493 1.05 20.91 -7.20
C GLY A 493 2.45 20.69 -7.79
N GLY A 494 3.45 20.42 -6.93
CA GLY A 494 4.86 20.35 -7.36
C GLY A 494 5.20 19.14 -8.23
N LEU A 495 4.45 18.04 -8.09
CA LEU A 495 4.66 16.79 -8.83
C LEU A 495 3.57 16.48 -9.85
N THR A 496 2.44 17.21 -9.89
CA THR A 496 1.50 17.13 -11.03
C THR A 496 2.19 17.27 -12.41
N PRO A 497 3.23 18.11 -12.56
CA PRO A 497 4.03 18.15 -13.78
C PRO A 497 4.69 16.84 -14.21
N VAL A 498 4.98 15.92 -13.29
CA VAL A 498 5.72 14.68 -13.57
C VAL A 498 5.00 13.75 -14.56
N PRO A 499 3.73 13.34 -14.34
CA PRO A 499 2.97 12.55 -15.32
C PRO A 499 2.78 13.31 -16.65
N VAL A 500 2.57 14.63 -16.61
CA VAL A 500 2.36 15.45 -17.81
C VAL A 500 3.62 15.49 -18.67
N MET A 501 4.76 15.82 -18.07
CA MET A 501 6.03 15.97 -18.77
C MET A 501 6.58 14.62 -19.24
N SER A 502 6.41 13.55 -18.47
CA SER A 502 6.79 12.20 -18.92
C SER A 502 5.94 11.74 -20.09
N ALA A 503 4.62 11.99 -20.08
CA ALA A 503 3.73 11.73 -21.20
C ALA A 503 4.17 12.46 -22.48
N ILE A 504 4.38 13.78 -22.41
CA ILE A 504 4.85 14.60 -23.54
C ILE A 504 6.22 14.14 -24.05
N THR A 505 7.12 13.75 -23.15
CA THR A 505 8.51 13.40 -23.50
C THR A 505 8.62 12.01 -24.12
N HIS A 506 7.88 11.04 -23.59
CA HIS A 506 8.03 9.64 -23.97
C HIS A 506 7.04 9.17 -25.02
N PHE A 507 5.92 9.89 -25.19
CA PHE A 507 4.84 9.58 -26.12
C PHE A 507 4.38 10.83 -26.89
N PRO A 508 5.30 11.61 -27.52
CA PRO A 508 4.95 12.85 -28.21
C PRO A 508 3.93 12.65 -29.34
N GLU A 509 3.87 11.44 -29.91
CA GLU A 509 2.94 11.09 -30.96
C GLU A 509 1.46 11.30 -30.54
N ASP A 510 1.12 11.12 -29.27
CA ASP A 510 -0.26 11.30 -28.76
C ASP A 510 -0.69 12.77 -28.71
N PHE A 511 0.26 13.70 -28.77
CA PHE A 511 -0.01 15.14 -28.68
C PHE A 511 -0.09 15.80 -30.05
N SER A 512 0.14 15.05 -31.13
CA SER A 512 0.09 15.54 -32.52
C SER A 512 -1.16 15.03 -33.25
N LYS A 513 -1.79 15.87 -34.11
CA LYS A 513 -2.91 15.42 -34.95
C LYS A 513 -2.42 14.34 -35.92
N GLY A 514 -2.87 13.09 -35.75
CA GLY A 514 -2.70 12.02 -36.74
C GLY A 514 -2.21 10.65 -36.26
N SER A 515 -1.91 10.44 -34.98
CA SER A 515 -1.22 9.20 -34.53
C SER A 515 -2.11 7.99 -34.18
N ARG A 516 -3.34 7.93 -34.71
CA ARG A 516 -4.09 6.66 -34.79
C ARG A 516 -4.67 6.47 -36.17
N LEU A 517 -3.78 6.30 -37.16
CA LEU A 517 -4.08 5.28 -38.16
C LEU A 517 -4.05 3.96 -37.39
N SER A 518 -5.23 3.35 -37.22
CA SER A 518 -5.34 1.95 -36.87
C SER A 518 -4.40 1.18 -37.77
N VAL A 519 -3.30 0.65 -37.23
CA VAL A 519 -2.59 -0.44 -37.88
C VAL A 519 -3.51 -1.64 -37.75
N ALA A 520 -4.53 -1.66 -38.60
CA ALA A 520 -5.11 -2.89 -39.08
C ALA A 520 -4.02 -3.52 -39.96
N ALA A 521 -3.44 -4.61 -39.48
CA ALA A 521 -2.69 -5.56 -40.28
C ALA A 521 -3.28 -6.92 -39.85
N GLU A 522 -4.14 -7.50 -40.69
CA GLU A 522 -3.82 -8.45 -41.77
C GLU A 522 -3.41 -9.82 -41.23
#